data_AF-A0A4R4INH4-F1
#
_entry.id   AF-A0A4R4INH4-F1
#
_cell.length_a   1.000
_cell.length_b   1.000
_cell.length_c   1.000
_cell.angle_alpha   90.00
_cell.angle_beta   90.00
_cell.angle_gamma   90.00
#
_symmetry.space_group_name_H-M   'P 1'
#
loop_
_entity.id
_entity.type
_entity.pdbx_description
1 polymer ?
#
loop_
_entity_poly.entity_id
_entity_poly.type
_entity_poly.pdbx_seq_one_letter_code
_entity_poly.pdbx_strand_id
1 'polypeptide(L)'
;MNTCQMLRGAIDFEEIKRQRSSLDTWIEVKQERIQRRPEDREEVEKAIAELQAKIPELDAILAKEPPPPELPPRKPLIKVSGVLEEWETLCVKGYFSDREYDPEEFARREENRQFGALLLAMLGNTSQAAVNLRTEVRLSEICHFVQGKINGIPFHGWIGLTTVKTGDYVELAVTDQGEYYVVYALTNPERRTISITPCCNKGRRSKAWDEVFYTFCVFFIIIAVCLGTVFFSDGGSFWDGPDLLTLWFIFVATVFSFYAYFISIKKPWPSVKLAQDIFSVLGFPNPQDISLSKLTKKKIKEMKSNPLSENSEEVLPDKLCILSHYYYY
;
A
#
# COMPACT_ATOMS: atom_id res chain seq x y z
N MET A 1 8.64 -7.63 -20.24
CA MET A 1 8.85 -7.65 -18.77
C MET A 1 7.52 -7.38 -18.09
N ASN A 2 7.17 -8.06 -16.99
CA ASN A 2 5.92 -7.75 -16.25
C ASN A 2 6.17 -6.73 -15.13
N THR A 3 5.11 -6.13 -14.57
CA THR A 3 5.25 -5.07 -13.57
C THR A 3 5.96 -5.55 -12.31
N CYS A 4 5.68 -6.77 -11.84
CA CYS A 4 6.35 -7.34 -10.67
C CYS A 4 7.84 -7.63 -10.86
N GLN A 5 8.31 -7.91 -12.07
CA GLN A 5 9.74 -8.07 -12.35
C GLN A 5 10.50 -6.76 -12.13
N MET A 6 9.90 -5.61 -12.44
CA MET A 6 10.51 -4.30 -12.17
C MET A 6 10.62 -3.99 -10.67
N LEU A 7 9.73 -4.56 -9.86
CA LEU A 7 9.64 -4.32 -8.42
C LEU A 7 10.47 -5.32 -7.59
N ARG A 8 11.02 -6.37 -8.20
CA ARG A 8 11.76 -7.43 -7.49
C ARG A 8 13.08 -6.95 -6.85
N GLY A 9 13.64 -5.83 -7.32
CA GLY A 9 14.90 -5.25 -6.83
C GLY A 9 14.73 -4.07 -5.87
N ALA A 10 13.56 -3.94 -5.23
CA ALA A 10 13.29 -2.81 -4.34
C ALA A 10 14.23 -2.78 -3.13
N ILE A 11 14.77 -1.60 -2.84
CA ILE A 11 15.66 -1.39 -1.70
C ILE A 11 14.81 -1.27 -0.43
N ASP A 12 15.10 -2.11 0.55
CA ASP A 12 14.52 -2.05 1.90
C ASP A 12 15.50 -1.33 2.84
N PHE A 13 15.34 -0.01 2.97
CA PHE A 13 16.23 0.82 3.79
C PHE A 13 16.23 0.44 5.28
N GLU A 14 15.11 -0.08 5.82
CA GLU A 14 15.08 -0.56 7.21
C GLU A 14 15.93 -1.82 7.38
N GLU A 15 15.87 -2.74 6.42
CA GLU A 15 16.75 -3.92 6.42
C GLU A 15 18.22 -3.53 6.25
N ILE A 16 18.54 -2.56 5.37
CA ILE A 16 19.92 -2.05 5.22
C ILE A 16 20.41 -1.40 6.52
N LYS A 17 19.59 -0.58 7.20
CA LYS A 17 19.90 -0.01 8.52
C LYS A 17 20.13 -1.08 9.57
N ARG A 18 19.31 -2.13 9.57
CA ARG A 18 19.45 -3.27 10.48
C ARG A 18 20.74 -4.04 10.23
N GLN A 19 21.10 -4.28 8.96
CA GLN A 19 22.36 -4.92 8.58
C GLN A 19 23.55 -4.07 9.02
N ARG A 20 23.51 -2.76 8.78
CA ARG A 20 24.55 -1.81 9.19
C ARG A 20 24.75 -1.84 10.71
N SER A 21 23.66 -1.77 11.47
CA SER A 21 23.69 -1.85 12.93
C SER A 21 24.20 -3.22 13.42
N SER A 22 23.80 -4.31 12.77
CA SER A 22 24.31 -5.64 13.11
C SER A 22 25.81 -5.74 12.87
N LEU A 23 26.34 -5.17 11.79
CA LEU A 23 27.78 -5.15 11.52
C LEU A 23 28.54 -4.39 12.61
N ASP A 24 28.03 -3.25 13.09
CA ASP A 24 28.64 -2.51 14.20
C ASP A 24 28.70 -3.37 15.47
N THR A 25 27.59 -4.03 15.83
CA THR A 25 27.57 -4.96 16.97
C THR A 25 28.55 -6.11 16.79
N TRP A 26 28.65 -6.70 15.60
CA TRP A 26 29.59 -7.79 15.33
C TRP A 26 31.04 -7.34 15.44
N ILE A 27 31.36 -6.13 14.98
CA ILE A 27 32.69 -5.54 15.11
C ILE A 27 33.03 -5.31 16.59
N GLU A 28 32.10 -4.73 17.36
CA GLU A 28 32.29 -4.50 18.80
C GLU A 28 32.52 -5.81 19.56
N VAL A 29 31.67 -6.82 19.35
CA VAL A 29 31.81 -8.15 19.97
C VAL A 29 33.15 -8.80 19.60
N LYS A 30 33.61 -8.65 18.36
CA LYS A 30 34.91 -9.17 17.92
C LYS A 30 36.08 -8.40 18.55
N GLN A 31 35.98 -7.08 18.68
CA GLN A 31 36.98 -6.27 19.39
C GLN A 31 37.09 -6.67 20.86
N GLU A 32 35.97 -6.91 21.54
CA GLU A 32 35.98 -7.47 22.91
C GLU A 32 36.65 -8.85 22.96
N ARG A 33 36.43 -9.70 21.95
CA ARG A 33 37.06 -11.02 21.88
C ARG A 33 38.59 -10.92 21.79
N ILE A 34 39.13 -9.95 21.05
CA ILE A 34 40.58 -9.69 21.00
C ILE A 34 41.11 -9.34 22.39
N GLN A 35 40.38 -8.53 23.17
CA GLN A 35 40.78 -8.17 24.53
C GLN A 35 40.75 -9.39 25.48
N ARG A 36 39.76 -10.28 25.34
CA ARG A 36 39.62 -11.47 26.19
C ARG A 36 40.54 -12.63 25.79
N ARG A 37 40.86 -12.76 24.50
CA ARG A 37 41.69 -13.84 23.94
C ARG A 37 42.68 -13.29 22.91
N PRO A 38 43.88 -12.88 23.33
CA PRO A 38 44.90 -12.34 22.43
C PRO A 38 45.49 -13.40 21.47
N GLU A 39 45.30 -14.69 21.74
CA GLU A 39 45.79 -15.80 20.90
C GLU A 39 45.08 -15.87 19.54
N ASP A 40 43.80 -15.46 19.46
CA ASP A 40 42.98 -15.48 18.24
C ASP A 40 43.10 -14.16 17.44
N ARG A 41 44.02 -13.26 17.81
CA ARG A 41 43.99 -11.86 17.40
C ARG A 41 44.04 -11.66 15.88
N GLU A 42 44.97 -12.30 15.18
CA GLU A 42 45.12 -12.13 13.73
C GLU A 42 43.87 -12.60 12.97
N GLU A 43 43.27 -13.71 13.38
CA GLU A 43 42.04 -14.25 12.77
C GLU A 43 40.87 -13.28 12.97
N VAL A 44 40.73 -12.75 14.20
CA VAL A 44 39.64 -11.83 14.53
C VAL A 44 39.82 -10.46 13.86
N GLU A 45 41.05 -9.95 13.76
CA GLU A 45 41.37 -8.70 13.04
C GLU A 45 41.05 -8.83 11.55
N LYS A 46 41.38 -9.96 10.91
CA LYS A 46 41.00 -10.24 9.53
C LYS A 46 39.48 -10.26 9.34
N ALA A 47 38.75 -10.91 10.25
CA ALA A 47 37.29 -10.93 10.21
C ALA A 47 36.68 -9.54 10.42
N ILE A 48 37.28 -8.68 11.25
CA ILE A 48 36.85 -7.28 11.41
C ILE A 48 37.07 -6.51 10.11
N ALA A 49 38.23 -6.66 9.47
CA ALA A 49 38.53 -6.00 8.20
C ALA A 49 37.53 -6.40 7.10
N GLU A 50 37.15 -7.68 7.04
CA GLU A 50 36.11 -8.18 6.11
C GLU A 50 34.73 -7.56 6.38
N LEU A 51 34.36 -7.34 7.64
CA LEU A 51 33.10 -6.67 8.00
C LEU A 51 33.16 -5.17 7.68
N GLN A 52 34.29 -4.52 7.97
CA GLN A 52 34.52 -3.10 7.67
C GLN A 52 34.50 -2.81 6.16
N ALA A 53 34.95 -3.76 5.33
CA ALA A 53 34.90 -3.61 3.88
C ALA A 53 33.46 -3.49 3.32
N LYS A 54 32.46 -4.01 4.03
CA LYS A 54 31.03 -3.94 3.64
C LYS A 54 30.36 -2.63 4.06
N ILE A 55 30.94 -1.90 5.02
CA ILE A 55 30.36 -0.67 5.55
C ILE A 55 30.20 0.43 4.48
N PRO A 56 31.23 0.75 3.67
CA PRO A 56 31.11 1.82 2.67
C PRO A 56 30.02 1.54 1.63
N GLU A 57 29.81 0.27 1.26
CA GLU A 57 28.75 -0.13 0.33
C GLU A 57 27.36 0.15 0.91
N LEU A 58 27.11 -0.26 2.16
CA LEU A 58 25.85 0.01 2.84
C LEU A 58 25.64 1.50 3.09
N ASP A 59 26.68 2.23 3.51
CA ASP A 59 26.61 3.68 3.74
C ASP A 59 26.33 4.44 2.44
N ALA A 60 26.88 4.00 1.30
CA ALA A 60 26.57 4.56 -0.01
C ALA A 60 25.12 4.31 -0.44
N ILE A 61 24.54 3.17 -0.09
CA ILE A 61 23.10 2.89 -0.31
C ILE A 61 22.27 3.80 0.60
N LEU A 62 22.58 3.87 1.89
CA LEU A 62 21.88 4.70 2.89
C LEU A 62 21.93 6.20 2.56
N ALA A 63 23.01 6.68 1.93
CA ALA A 63 23.10 8.08 1.49
C ALA A 63 22.04 8.45 0.43
N LYS A 64 21.46 7.46 -0.26
CA LYS A 64 20.38 7.65 -1.23
C LYS A 64 18.98 7.48 -0.61
N GLU A 65 18.89 7.41 0.71
CA GLU A 65 17.61 7.21 1.38
C GLU A 65 16.65 8.37 1.10
N PRO A 66 15.45 8.09 0.57
CA PRO A 66 14.45 9.13 0.32
C PRO A 66 13.88 9.67 1.63
N PRO A 67 13.40 10.92 1.66
CA PRO A 67 12.63 11.44 2.78
C PRO A 67 11.35 10.62 2.97
N PRO A 68 10.85 10.50 4.22
CA PRO A 68 9.62 9.76 4.49
C PRO A 68 8.44 10.37 3.73
N PRO A 69 7.44 9.54 3.35
CA PRO A 69 6.28 10.02 2.61
C PRO A 69 5.51 11.09 3.41
N GLU A 70 5.27 12.25 2.79
CA GLU A 70 4.47 13.33 3.37
C GLU A 70 2.96 13.00 3.31
N LEU A 71 2.51 12.17 4.25
CA LEU A 71 1.12 11.76 4.41
C LEU A 71 0.61 12.13 5.81
N PRO A 72 -0.64 12.62 5.95
CA PRO A 72 -1.52 13.12 4.88
C PRO A 72 -1.00 14.43 4.25
N PRO A 73 -1.49 14.85 3.07
CA PRO A 73 -1.15 16.15 2.50
C PRO A 73 -1.56 17.28 3.45
N ARG A 74 -0.61 18.18 3.74
CA ARG A 74 -0.83 19.33 4.65
C ARG A 74 -1.58 20.50 4.00
N LYS A 75 -1.58 20.54 2.68
CA LYS A 75 -2.18 21.58 1.83
C LYS A 75 -3.02 20.90 0.75
N PRO A 76 -3.98 21.61 0.15
CA PRO A 76 -4.81 21.05 -0.92
C PRO A 76 -3.96 20.68 -2.15
N LEU A 77 -4.38 19.61 -2.81
CA LEU A 77 -3.77 19.14 -4.05
C LEU A 77 -4.09 20.11 -5.20
N ILE A 78 -3.10 20.31 -6.08
CA ILE A 78 -3.22 21.08 -7.31
C ILE A 78 -2.74 20.25 -8.50
N LYS A 79 -3.30 20.55 -9.69
CA LYS A 79 -2.90 19.90 -10.93
C LYS A 79 -1.78 20.72 -11.55
N VAL A 80 -0.64 20.08 -11.82
CA VAL A 80 0.48 20.68 -12.56
C VAL A 80 0.70 19.85 -13.82
N SER A 81 0.64 20.49 -14.97
CA SER A 81 0.89 19.86 -16.27
C SER A 81 2.15 20.45 -16.89
N GLY A 82 2.94 19.62 -17.57
CA GLY A 82 4.19 20.06 -18.17
C GLY A 82 5.00 18.91 -18.73
N VAL A 83 6.14 19.26 -19.31
CA VAL A 83 7.14 18.30 -19.79
C VAL A 83 8.16 18.07 -18.68
N LEU A 84 8.55 16.81 -18.46
CA LEU A 84 9.58 16.48 -17.49
C LEU A 84 10.96 16.95 -17.99
N GLU A 85 11.57 17.87 -17.24
CA GLU A 85 12.91 18.41 -17.52
C GLU A 85 14.00 17.47 -16.97
N GLU A 86 13.80 17.00 -15.74
CA GLU A 86 14.70 16.08 -15.04
C GLU A 86 13.87 14.97 -14.41
N TRP A 87 14.41 13.75 -14.37
CA TRP A 87 13.70 12.59 -13.88
C TRP A 87 14.65 11.52 -13.35
N GLU A 88 14.47 11.17 -12.08
CA GLU A 88 15.15 10.08 -11.40
C GLU A 88 14.12 9.24 -10.65
N THR A 89 14.29 7.92 -10.70
CA THR A 89 13.40 6.97 -10.02
C THR A 89 14.19 5.95 -9.24
N LEU A 90 13.80 5.73 -7.99
CA LEU A 90 14.37 4.73 -7.10
C LEU A 90 13.27 3.74 -6.68
N CYS A 91 13.49 2.45 -6.92
CA CYS A 91 12.55 1.41 -6.50
C CYS A 91 12.83 1.05 -5.04
N VAL A 92 11.85 1.31 -4.18
CA VAL A 92 12.03 1.29 -2.72
C VAL A 92 10.83 0.66 -2.03
N LYS A 93 11.07 0.17 -0.82
CA LYS A 93 10.01 -0.31 0.06
C LYS A 93 9.62 0.81 1.02
N GLY A 94 8.37 1.24 0.96
CA GLY A 94 7.82 2.30 1.79
C GLY A 94 6.63 1.80 2.62
N TYR A 95 6.19 2.62 3.58
CA TYR A 95 5.08 2.28 4.48
C TYR A 95 3.88 3.17 4.20
N PHE A 96 2.72 2.54 3.97
CA PHE A 96 1.49 3.21 3.53
C PHE A 96 0.26 2.63 4.24
N SER A 97 0.35 2.51 5.57
CA SER A 97 -0.74 2.02 6.42
C SER A 97 -1.61 3.18 6.93
N ASP A 98 -2.69 2.85 7.65
CA ASP A 98 -3.55 3.85 8.31
C ASP A 98 -2.74 4.82 9.17
N ARG A 99 -1.62 4.36 9.75
CA ARG A 99 -0.71 5.19 10.55
C ARG A 99 -0.08 6.33 9.75
N GLU A 100 0.30 6.10 8.50
CA GLU A 100 0.89 7.13 7.65
C GLU A 100 -0.17 8.04 7.05
N TYR A 101 -1.35 7.52 6.72
CA TYR A 101 -2.42 8.34 6.15
C TYR A 101 -3.19 9.18 7.16
N ASP A 102 -3.32 8.73 8.40
CA ASP A 102 -3.98 9.46 9.49
C ASP A 102 -3.31 9.11 10.84
N PRO A 103 -2.15 9.74 11.14
CA PRO A 103 -1.39 9.43 12.35
C PRO A 103 -2.15 9.78 13.63
N GLU A 104 -2.98 10.82 13.59
CA GLU A 104 -3.77 11.27 14.76
C GLU A 104 -4.88 10.28 15.09
N GLU A 105 -5.67 9.87 14.08
CA GLU A 105 -6.74 8.90 14.32
C GLU A 105 -6.16 7.53 14.71
N PHE A 106 -5.03 7.14 14.10
CA PHE A 106 -4.32 5.91 14.46
C PHE A 106 -3.85 5.94 15.92
N ALA A 107 -3.18 7.01 16.36
CA ALA A 107 -2.71 7.16 17.73
C ALA A 107 -3.87 7.09 18.74
N ARG A 108 -4.99 7.77 18.45
CA ARG A 108 -6.19 7.72 19.30
C ARG A 108 -6.81 6.32 19.35
N ARG A 109 -6.82 5.60 18.22
CA ARG A 109 -7.34 4.22 18.16
C ARG A 109 -6.46 3.28 18.99
N GLU A 110 -5.16 3.43 18.89
CA GLU A 110 -4.18 2.66 19.66
C GLU A 110 -4.31 2.91 21.17
N GLU A 111 -4.40 4.18 21.58
CA GLU A 111 -4.65 4.55 22.98
C GLU A 111 -5.93 3.93 23.52
N ASN A 112 -7.03 4.01 22.77
CA ASN A 112 -8.30 3.39 23.14
C ASN A 112 -8.21 1.86 23.27
N ARG A 113 -7.41 1.20 22.42
CA ARG A 113 -7.18 -0.25 22.50
C ARG A 113 -6.37 -0.62 23.73
N GLN A 114 -5.33 0.15 24.04
CA GLN A 114 -4.49 -0.05 25.23
C GLN A 114 -5.31 0.17 26.51
N PHE A 115 -6.14 1.21 26.54
CA PHE A 115 -7.06 1.45 27.66
C PHE A 115 -8.09 0.31 27.80
N GLY A 116 -8.68 -0.15 26.69
CA GLY A 116 -9.58 -1.30 26.69
C GLY A 116 -8.91 -2.60 27.15
N ALA A 117 -7.64 -2.82 26.77
CA ALA A 117 -6.85 -3.95 27.24
C ALA A 117 -6.60 -3.89 28.75
N LEU A 118 -6.28 -2.70 29.29
CA LEU A 118 -6.10 -2.50 30.72
C LEU A 118 -7.39 -2.83 31.49
N LEU A 119 -8.55 -2.35 31.01
CA LEU A 119 -9.84 -2.67 31.60
C LEU A 119 -10.13 -4.18 31.59
N LEU A 120 -9.88 -4.85 30.46
CA LEU A 120 -10.05 -6.31 30.35
C LEU A 120 -9.12 -7.07 31.31
N ALA A 121 -7.87 -6.62 31.46
CA ALA A 121 -6.93 -7.22 32.40
C ALA A 121 -7.39 -7.05 33.85
N MET A 122 -7.90 -5.87 34.23
CA MET A 122 -8.48 -5.62 35.56
C MET A 122 -9.70 -6.51 35.84
N LEU A 123 -10.49 -6.83 34.80
CA LEU A 123 -11.63 -7.75 34.88
C LEU A 123 -11.21 -9.24 34.85
N GLY A 124 -9.91 -9.55 34.85
CA GLY A 124 -9.39 -10.92 34.84
C GLY A 124 -9.30 -11.57 33.46
N ASN A 125 -9.64 -10.85 32.38
CA ASN A 125 -9.61 -11.33 30.99
C ASN A 125 -8.26 -11.06 30.33
N THR A 126 -7.19 -11.61 30.91
CA THR A 126 -5.79 -11.38 30.48
C THR A 126 -5.50 -11.84 29.05
N SER A 127 -6.18 -12.89 28.58
CA SER A 127 -6.05 -13.38 27.21
C SER A 127 -6.56 -12.38 26.17
N GLN A 128 -7.73 -11.78 26.39
CA GLN A 128 -8.29 -10.75 25.50
C GLN A 128 -7.51 -9.44 25.60
N ALA A 129 -7.04 -9.09 26.80
CA ALA A 129 -6.13 -7.96 27.00
C ALA A 129 -4.85 -8.11 26.16
N ALA A 130 -4.23 -9.29 26.16
CA ALA A 130 -3.04 -9.57 25.37
C ALA A 130 -3.29 -9.44 23.85
N VAL A 131 -4.47 -9.81 23.36
CA VAL A 131 -4.84 -9.62 21.94
C VAL A 131 -4.95 -8.13 21.60
N ASN A 132 -5.53 -7.33 22.50
CA ASN A 132 -5.71 -5.89 22.28
C ASN A 132 -4.41 -5.08 22.38
N LEU A 133 -3.40 -5.56 23.12
CA LEU A 133 -2.06 -4.97 23.23
C LEU A 133 -1.13 -5.31 22.06
N ARG A 134 -1.52 -6.21 21.15
CA ARG A 134 -0.69 -6.53 19.99
C ARG A 134 -0.61 -5.34 19.06
N THR A 135 0.60 -4.84 18.88
CA THR A 135 0.91 -3.82 17.87
C THR A 135 0.61 -4.38 16.49
N GLU A 136 -0.12 -3.62 15.69
CA GLU A 136 -0.42 -3.99 14.31
C GLU A 136 0.87 -4.03 13.48
N VAL A 137 1.01 -5.09 12.67
CA VAL A 137 2.19 -5.24 11.80
C VAL A 137 2.14 -4.13 10.76
N ARG A 138 3.19 -3.30 10.73
CA ARG A 138 3.33 -2.21 9.77
C ARG A 138 3.47 -2.80 8.37
N LEU A 139 2.46 -2.61 7.53
CA LEU A 139 2.46 -3.10 6.16
C LEU A 139 3.31 -2.20 5.28
N SER A 140 4.25 -2.82 4.57
CA SER A 140 5.10 -2.16 3.60
C SER A 140 4.63 -2.48 2.18
N GLU A 141 4.76 -1.49 1.31
CA GLU A 141 4.45 -1.60 -0.12
C GLU A 141 5.71 -1.28 -0.93
N ILE A 142 5.84 -1.96 -2.07
CA ILE A 142 6.92 -1.68 -3.01
C ILE A 142 6.44 -0.58 -3.96
N CYS A 143 7.21 0.48 -4.08
CA CYS A 143 6.85 1.67 -4.85
C CYS A 143 8.08 2.34 -5.45
N HIS A 144 7.84 3.31 -6.32
CA HIS A 144 8.89 4.16 -6.86
C HIS A 144 8.89 5.48 -6.10
N PHE A 145 10.03 5.80 -5.52
CA PHE A 145 10.34 7.15 -5.12
C PHE A 145 10.83 7.89 -6.35
N VAL A 146 10.17 8.99 -6.69
CA VAL A 146 10.46 9.78 -7.89
C VAL A 146 10.98 11.15 -7.49
N GLN A 147 11.98 11.63 -8.22
CA GLN A 147 12.48 12.98 -8.14
C GLN A 147 12.59 13.55 -9.55
N GLY A 148 12.40 14.84 -9.70
CA GLY A 148 12.52 15.46 -11.00
C GLY A 148 12.22 16.94 -10.97
N LYS A 149 12.05 17.50 -12.16
CA LYS A 149 11.77 18.92 -12.34
C LYS A 149 10.72 19.12 -13.42
N ILE A 150 9.75 19.97 -13.12
CA ILE A 150 8.66 20.33 -14.03
C ILE A 150 8.41 21.83 -13.95
N ASN A 151 8.29 22.49 -15.10
CA ASN A 151 8.05 23.93 -15.18
C ASN A 151 9.05 24.75 -14.34
N GLY A 152 10.32 24.35 -14.31
CA GLY A 152 11.35 25.02 -13.52
C GLY A 152 11.40 24.66 -12.02
N ILE A 153 10.43 23.90 -11.48
CA ILE A 153 10.30 23.62 -10.04
C ILE A 153 10.63 22.14 -9.75
N PRO A 154 11.51 21.86 -8.76
CA PRO A 154 11.82 20.50 -8.37
C PRO A 154 10.65 19.84 -7.65
N PHE A 155 10.52 18.53 -7.81
CA PHE A 155 9.50 17.76 -7.13
C PHE A 155 10.05 16.41 -6.68
N HIS A 156 9.41 15.84 -5.66
CA HIS A 156 9.62 14.46 -5.27
C HIS A 156 8.32 13.82 -4.80
N GLY A 157 8.25 12.49 -4.78
CA GLY A 157 7.06 11.82 -4.30
C GLY A 157 7.17 10.32 -4.29
N TRP A 158 6.23 9.70 -3.61
CA TRP A 158 6.11 8.25 -3.51
C TRP A 158 4.89 7.80 -4.31
N ILE A 159 5.13 7.14 -5.43
CA ILE A 159 4.09 6.68 -6.36
C ILE A 159 4.33 5.22 -6.76
N GLY A 160 3.34 4.61 -7.40
CA GLY A 160 3.50 3.30 -8.01
C GLY A 160 4.56 3.22 -9.09
N LEU A 161 4.69 2.04 -9.67
CA LEU A 161 5.52 1.82 -10.86
C LEU A 161 5.19 2.86 -11.94
N THR A 162 6.23 3.45 -12.50
CA THR A 162 6.13 4.46 -13.55
C THR A 162 7.14 4.13 -14.64
N THR A 163 6.74 4.35 -15.89
CA THR A 163 7.56 4.09 -17.09
C THR A 163 7.84 5.35 -17.89
N VAL A 164 7.58 6.50 -17.29
CA VAL A 164 7.78 7.81 -17.89
C VAL A 164 9.28 8.15 -17.95
N LYS A 165 9.68 8.89 -18.97
CA LYS A 165 11.04 9.35 -19.22
C LYS A 165 11.10 10.88 -19.31
N THR A 166 12.30 11.42 -19.18
CA THR A 166 12.57 12.84 -19.45
C THR A 166 12.08 13.22 -20.85
N GLY A 167 11.39 14.34 -20.98
CA GLY A 167 10.79 14.80 -22.24
C GLY A 167 9.34 14.36 -22.45
N ASP A 168 8.81 13.45 -21.64
CA ASP A 168 7.39 13.08 -21.71
C ASP A 168 6.51 14.20 -21.12
N TYR A 169 5.33 14.41 -21.73
CA TYR A 169 4.29 15.26 -21.17
C TYR A 169 3.51 14.51 -20.09
N VAL A 170 3.44 15.09 -18.89
CA VAL A 170 2.76 14.49 -17.74
C VAL A 170 1.83 15.48 -17.06
N GLU A 171 0.85 14.94 -16.35
CA GLU A 171 0.07 15.72 -15.38
C GLU A 171 0.26 15.12 -13.98
N LEU A 172 0.63 15.98 -13.05
CA LEU A 172 0.92 15.62 -11.67
C LEU A 172 -0.20 16.14 -10.76
N ALA A 173 -0.61 15.31 -9.80
CA ALA A 173 -1.37 15.76 -8.65
C ALA A 173 -0.38 16.01 -7.51
N VAL A 174 -0.19 17.29 -7.16
CA VAL A 174 0.87 17.72 -6.25
C VAL A 174 0.36 18.60 -5.14
N THR A 175 1.14 18.66 -4.07
CA THR A 175 1.00 19.70 -3.05
C THR A 175 2.16 20.67 -3.14
N ASP A 176 1.85 21.96 -3.16
CA ASP A 176 2.85 23.03 -3.24
C ASP A 176 3.45 23.36 -1.86
N GLN A 177 4.73 23.08 -1.69
CA GLN A 177 5.48 23.43 -0.47
C GLN A 177 6.22 24.77 -0.58
N GLY A 178 6.16 25.45 -1.72
CA GLY A 178 6.78 26.74 -2.01
C GLY A 178 8.06 26.60 -2.83
N GLU A 179 9.03 25.83 -2.33
CA GLU A 179 10.30 25.59 -3.03
C GLU A 179 10.29 24.32 -3.90
N TYR A 180 9.44 23.36 -3.54
CA TYR A 180 9.32 22.08 -4.23
C TYR A 180 7.87 21.57 -4.21
N TYR A 181 7.57 20.63 -5.10
CA TYR A 181 6.30 19.92 -5.12
C TYR A 181 6.41 18.53 -4.51
N VAL A 182 5.38 18.14 -3.76
CA VAL A 182 5.18 16.75 -3.30
C VAL A 182 4.18 16.07 -4.22
N VAL A 183 4.58 15.00 -4.89
CA VAL A 183 3.76 14.28 -5.88
C VAL A 183 3.02 13.11 -5.24
N TYR A 184 1.72 13.02 -5.50
CA TYR A 184 0.87 11.90 -5.06
C TYR A 184 0.30 11.07 -6.22
N ALA A 185 0.23 11.65 -7.42
CA ALA A 185 -0.08 10.91 -8.62
C ALA A 185 0.58 11.55 -9.84
N LEU A 186 0.88 10.70 -10.81
CA LEU A 186 1.46 11.04 -12.09
C LEU A 186 0.66 10.36 -13.18
N THR A 187 0.11 11.14 -14.10
CA THR A 187 -0.55 10.65 -15.31
C THR A 187 0.33 10.88 -16.52
N ASN A 188 0.31 9.91 -17.43
CA ASN A 188 0.76 10.07 -18.80
C ASN A 188 -0.48 10.07 -19.71
N PRO A 189 -0.92 11.25 -20.20
CA PRO A 189 -2.11 11.37 -21.04
C PRO A 189 -2.02 10.64 -22.38
N GLU A 190 -0.82 10.57 -22.99
CA GLU A 190 -0.62 9.90 -24.28
C GLU A 190 -0.94 8.41 -24.17
N ARG A 191 -0.50 7.79 -23.08
CA ARG A 191 -0.68 6.35 -22.81
C ARG A 191 -1.97 6.06 -22.06
N ARG A 192 -2.62 7.10 -21.51
CA ARG A 192 -3.72 7.03 -20.55
C ARG A 192 -3.39 6.10 -19.38
N THR A 193 -2.20 6.28 -18.82
CA THR A 193 -1.72 5.55 -17.65
C THR A 193 -1.54 6.48 -16.47
N ILE A 194 -1.80 5.97 -15.27
CA ILE A 194 -1.67 6.70 -14.02
C ILE A 194 -0.88 5.84 -13.02
N SER A 195 0.15 6.44 -12.46
CA SER A 195 0.84 5.94 -11.27
C SER A 195 0.40 6.77 -10.07
N ILE A 196 0.04 6.11 -8.98
CA ILE A 196 -0.56 6.77 -7.81
C ILE A 196 0.11 6.29 -6.53
N THR A 197 0.10 7.10 -5.48
CA THR A 197 0.55 6.68 -4.15
C THR A 197 -0.12 5.36 -3.74
N PRO A 198 0.62 4.42 -3.13
CA PRO A 198 0.10 3.11 -2.73
C PRO A 198 -1.24 3.17 -1.99
N CYS A 199 -2.08 2.15 -2.12
CA CYS A 199 -3.42 2.08 -1.48
C CYS A 199 -4.46 3.13 -1.96
N CYS A 200 -4.10 4.13 -2.76
CA CYS A 200 -5.00 5.21 -3.21
C CYS A 200 -5.67 4.91 -4.57
N ASN A 201 -6.29 3.74 -4.76
CA ASN A 201 -6.73 3.28 -6.08
C ASN A 201 -8.25 3.38 -6.37
N LYS A 202 -9.06 3.84 -5.41
CA LYS A 202 -10.53 3.82 -5.50
C LYS A 202 -11.17 5.02 -4.80
N GLY A 203 -12.29 5.47 -5.37
CA GLY A 203 -13.17 6.44 -4.74
C GLY A 203 -14.05 5.81 -3.64
N ARG A 204 -14.63 6.67 -2.80
CA ARG A 204 -15.44 6.28 -1.63
C ARG A 204 -16.60 5.36 -1.95
N ARG A 205 -17.39 5.69 -2.98
CA ARG A 205 -18.57 4.89 -3.35
C ARG A 205 -18.13 3.56 -3.95
N SER A 206 -17.10 3.54 -4.80
CA SER A 206 -16.57 2.27 -5.31
C SER A 206 -16.04 1.38 -4.18
N LYS A 207 -15.34 1.93 -3.19
CA LYS A 207 -14.83 1.15 -2.06
C LYS A 207 -15.98 0.59 -1.21
N ALA A 208 -17.02 1.39 -0.96
CA ALA A 208 -18.21 0.96 -0.23
C ALA A 208 -18.95 -0.18 -0.93
N TRP A 209 -19.10 -0.12 -2.26
CA TRP A 209 -19.70 -1.21 -3.04
C TRP A 209 -18.88 -2.50 -2.99
N ASP A 210 -17.55 -2.39 -3.02
CA ASP A 210 -16.69 -3.57 -2.88
C ASP A 210 -16.88 -4.21 -1.49
N GLU A 211 -17.02 -3.40 -0.43
CA GLU A 211 -17.27 -3.89 0.92
C GLU A 211 -18.60 -4.63 1.04
N VAL A 212 -19.68 -4.07 0.50
CA VAL A 212 -20.98 -4.74 0.36
C VAL A 212 -20.85 -6.06 -0.37
N PHE A 213 -20.12 -6.08 -1.48
CA PHE A 213 -19.92 -7.29 -2.28
C PHE A 213 -19.16 -8.37 -1.48
N TYR A 214 -18.08 -8.01 -0.80
CA TYR A 214 -17.32 -8.95 0.03
C TYR A 214 -18.14 -9.48 1.20
N THR A 215 -18.88 -8.61 1.89
CA THR A 215 -19.82 -9.01 2.93
C THR A 215 -20.82 -10.03 2.39
N PHE A 216 -21.45 -9.73 1.26
CA PHE A 216 -22.40 -10.65 0.64
C PHE A 216 -21.76 -11.99 0.26
N CYS A 217 -20.54 -11.99 -0.29
CA CYS A 217 -19.81 -13.22 -0.60
C CYS A 217 -19.51 -14.07 0.65
N VAL A 218 -19.10 -13.46 1.76
CA VAL A 218 -18.84 -14.17 3.02
C VAL A 218 -20.12 -14.84 3.54
N PHE A 219 -21.23 -14.10 3.56
CA PHE A 219 -22.52 -14.67 3.96
C PHE A 219 -22.99 -15.76 3.01
N PHE A 220 -22.77 -15.61 1.71
CA PHE A 220 -23.08 -16.65 0.73
C PHE A 220 -22.30 -17.94 0.99
N ILE A 221 -21.01 -17.85 1.33
CA ILE A 221 -20.19 -19.03 1.69
C ILE A 221 -20.72 -19.67 2.98
N ILE A 222 -21.07 -18.88 3.99
CA ILE A 222 -21.64 -19.38 5.25
C ILE A 222 -22.95 -20.13 4.96
N ILE A 223 -23.86 -19.53 4.19
CA ILE A 223 -25.12 -20.15 3.80
C ILE A 223 -24.87 -21.44 3.01
N ALA A 224 -23.92 -21.45 2.06
CA ALA A 224 -23.59 -22.64 1.29
C ALA A 224 -23.06 -23.79 2.16
N VAL A 225 -22.23 -23.49 3.17
CA VAL A 225 -21.76 -24.50 4.14
C VAL A 225 -22.91 -25.01 5.00
N CYS A 226 -23.76 -24.12 5.52
CA CYS A 226 -24.93 -24.50 6.32
C CYS A 226 -25.90 -25.38 5.53
N LEU A 227 -26.25 -24.98 4.30
CA LEU A 227 -27.10 -25.77 3.42
C LEU A 227 -26.46 -27.12 3.09
N GLY A 228 -25.15 -27.15 2.80
CA GLY A 228 -24.43 -28.41 2.60
C GLY A 228 -24.62 -29.37 3.77
N THR A 229 -24.46 -28.91 5.02
CA THR A 229 -24.67 -29.76 6.21
C THR A 229 -26.10 -30.25 6.38
N VAL A 230 -27.10 -29.50 5.92
CA VAL A 230 -28.51 -29.87 5.97
C VAL A 230 -28.87 -30.87 4.87
N PHE A 231 -28.39 -30.67 3.64
CA PHE A 231 -28.66 -31.56 2.50
C PHE A 231 -28.03 -32.96 2.66
N PHE A 232 -26.94 -33.10 3.42
CA PHE A 232 -26.35 -34.41 3.74
C PHE A 232 -27.01 -35.11 4.94
N SER A 233 -27.96 -34.47 5.61
CA SER A 233 -28.72 -35.06 6.72
C SER A 233 -30.12 -35.41 6.22
N ASP A 234 -30.44 -36.71 6.19
CA ASP A 234 -31.66 -37.26 5.58
C ASP A 234 -32.97 -36.57 6.06
N GLY A 235 -33.80 -36.14 5.09
CA GLY A 235 -35.26 -36.26 5.19
C GLY A 235 -36.10 -35.14 5.84
N GLY A 236 -35.69 -33.86 5.80
CA GLY A 236 -36.52 -32.74 6.31
C GLY A 236 -37.53 -32.19 5.29
N SER A 237 -38.74 -31.83 5.74
CA SER A 237 -39.80 -31.22 4.92
C SER A 237 -39.54 -29.72 4.65
N PHE A 238 -40.17 -29.16 3.62
CA PHE A 238 -40.08 -27.75 3.17
C PHE A 238 -40.50 -26.70 4.23
N TRP A 239 -40.93 -27.13 5.42
CA TRP A 239 -41.30 -26.27 6.56
C TRP A 239 -40.49 -26.55 7.82
N ASP A 240 -39.39 -27.30 7.73
CA ASP A 240 -38.50 -27.55 8.86
C ASP A 240 -37.46 -26.41 9.03
N GLY A 241 -36.99 -26.25 10.27
CA GLY A 241 -36.09 -25.19 10.76
C GLY A 241 -34.92 -24.69 9.86
N PRO A 242 -34.28 -25.47 8.96
CA PRO A 242 -33.24 -24.97 8.05
C PRO A 242 -33.65 -23.82 7.12
N ASP A 243 -34.90 -23.75 6.65
CA ASP A 243 -35.34 -22.69 5.73
C ASP A 243 -35.54 -21.34 6.45
N LEU A 244 -36.04 -21.38 7.69
CA LEU A 244 -36.12 -20.21 8.57
C LEU A 244 -34.73 -19.68 8.94
N LEU A 245 -33.77 -20.58 9.17
CA LEU A 245 -32.36 -20.24 9.42
C LEU A 245 -31.74 -19.56 8.19
N THR A 246 -32.02 -20.05 6.99
CA THR A 246 -31.52 -19.47 5.74
C THR A 246 -32.10 -18.07 5.49
N LEU A 247 -33.40 -17.89 5.69
CA LEU A 247 -34.04 -16.57 5.64
C LEU A 247 -33.46 -15.61 6.68
N TRP A 248 -33.17 -16.08 7.89
CA TRP A 248 -32.53 -15.29 8.94
C TRP A 248 -31.12 -14.86 8.54
N PHE A 249 -30.31 -15.76 7.97
CA PHE A 249 -28.99 -15.39 7.46
C PHE A 249 -29.04 -14.38 6.31
N ILE A 250 -30.01 -14.51 5.39
CA ILE A 250 -30.21 -13.54 4.32
C ILE A 250 -30.61 -12.17 4.89
N PHE A 251 -31.47 -12.14 5.91
CA PHE A 251 -31.87 -10.92 6.59
C PHE A 251 -30.67 -10.25 7.28
N VAL A 252 -29.91 -11.02 8.08
CA VAL A 252 -28.69 -10.52 8.76
C VAL A 252 -27.67 -10.03 7.74
N ALA A 253 -27.44 -10.77 6.65
CA ALA A 253 -26.53 -10.40 5.58
C ALA A 253 -26.95 -9.07 4.93
N THR A 254 -28.25 -8.87 4.70
CA THR A 254 -28.78 -7.64 4.10
C THR A 254 -28.60 -6.44 5.03
N VAL A 255 -28.96 -6.59 6.30
CA VAL A 255 -28.80 -5.53 7.32
C VAL A 255 -27.33 -5.17 7.50
N PHE A 256 -26.46 -6.18 7.63
CA PHE A 256 -25.03 -5.97 7.81
C PHE A 256 -24.37 -5.36 6.56
N SER A 257 -24.80 -5.76 5.35
CA SER A 257 -24.33 -5.15 4.10
C SER A 257 -24.71 -3.67 4.01
N PHE A 258 -25.96 -3.32 4.36
CA PHE A 258 -26.39 -1.93 4.42
C PHE A 258 -25.59 -1.15 5.47
N TYR A 259 -25.40 -1.72 6.66
CA TYR A 259 -24.59 -1.11 7.71
C TYR A 259 -23.13 -0.86 7.27
N ALA A 260 -22.49 -1.85 6.65
CA ALA A 260 -21.13 -1.74 6.12
C ALA A 260 -21.02 -0.65 5.04
N TYR A 261 -22.00 -0.56 4.14
CA TYR A 261 -22.10 0.52 3.16
C TYR A 261 -22.16 1.89 3.84
N PHE A 262 -23.07 2.05 4.82
CA PHE A 262 -23.26 3.32 5.52
C PHE A 262 -22.00 3.76 6.27
N ILE A 263 -21.31 2.84 6.94
CA ILE A 263 -20.03 3.13 7.60
C ILE A 263 -18.99 3.56 6.57
N SER A 264 -18.84 2.80 5.49
CA SER A 264 -17.85 3.09 4.44
C SER A 264 -18.04 4.47 3.80
N ILE A 265 -19.29 4.93 3.68
CA ILE A 265 -19.61 6.27 3.16
C ILE A 265 -19.41 7.36 4.22
N LYS A 266 -19.83 7.12 5.47
CA LYS A 266 -19.72 8.13 6.54
C LYS A 266 -18.28 8.34 7.01
N LYS A 267 -17.53 7.26 7.11
CA LYS A 267 -16.14 7.24 7.57
C LYS A 267 -15.26 6.54 6.53
N PRO A 268 -14.96 7.22 5.40
CA PRO A 268 -14.05 6.68 4.40
C PRO A 268 -12.67 6.48 5.00
N TRP A 269 -11.94 5.52 4.44
CA TRP A 269 -10.54 5.32 4.79
C TRP A 269 -9.72 6.55 4.35
N PRO A 270 -8.70 6.97 5.12
CA PRO A 270 -7.86 8.12 4.77
C PRO A 270 -7.26 8.06 3.35
N SER A 271 -6.78 6.88 2.93
CA SER A 271 -6.26 6.63 1.56
C SER A 271 -7.32 6.82 0.47
N VAL A 272 -8.58 6.50 0.75
CA VAL A 272 -9.71 6.69 -0.16
C VAL A 272 -10.06 8.17 -0.29
N LYS A 273 -9.95 8.93 0.80
CA LYS A 273 -10.10 10.39 0.75
C LYS A 273 -9.02 11.01 -0.12
N LEU A 274 -7.76 10.61 0.06
CA LEU A 274 -6.65 11.08 -0.77
C LEU A 274 -6.85 10.73 -2.25
N ALA A 275 -7.27 9.49 -2.56
CA ALA A 275 -7.57 9.07 -3.92
C ALA A 275 -8.65 9.94 -4.58
N GLN A 276 -9.70 10.31 -3.83
CA GLN A 276 -10.76 11.20 -4.33
C GLN A 276 -10.23 12.60 -4.63
N ASP A 277 -9.39 13.15 -3.77
CA ASP A 277 -8.80 14.47 -3.97
C ASP A 277 -7.90 14.45 -5.22
N ILE A 278 -7.10 13.41 -5.39
CA ILE A 278 -6.29 13.17 -6.60
C ILE A 278 -7.17 13.10 -7.86
N PHE A 279 -8.22 12.28 -7.85
CA PHE A 279 -9.11 12.13 -9.02
C PHE A 279 -9.84 13.44 -9.34
N SER A 280 -10.23 14.20 -8.31
CA SER A 280 -10.89 15.49 -8.49
C SER A 280 -9.95 16.50 -9.16
N VAL A 281 -8.70 16.56 -8.70
CA VAL A 281 -7.68 17.48 -9.22
C VAL A 281 -7.25 17.11 -10.63
N LEU A 282 -7.10 15.82 -10.93
CA LEU A 282 -6.77 15.34 -12.27
C LEU A 282 -7.94 15.48 -13.27
N GLY A 283 -9.14 15.87 -12.81
CA GLY A 283 -10.29 16.16 -13.67
C GLY A 283 -11.09 14.92 -14.08
N PHE A 284 -11.06 13.87 -13.27
CA PHE A 284 -11.82 12.67 -13.57
C PHE A 284 -13.34 12.86 -13.40
N PRO A 285 -14.17 12.22 -14.24
CA PRO A 285 -15.62 12.26 -14.08
C PRO A 285 -16.04 11.41 -12.86
N ASN A 286 -16.79 12.02 -11.95
CA ASN A 286 -17.31 11.38 -10.73
C ASN A 286 -16.23 10.70 -9.85
N PRO A 287 -15.34 11.46 -9.19
CA PRO A 287 -14.24 10.95 -8.35
C PRO A 287 -14.62 9.87 -7.31
N GLN A 288 -15.88 9.84 -6.86
CA GLN A 288 -16.35 8.91 -5.84
C GLN A 288 -16.60 7.49 -6.37
N ASP A 289 -16.91 7.33 -7.65
CA ASP A 289 -17.33 6.06 -8.27
C ASP A 289 -16.18 5.33 -8.98
N ILE A 290 -15.01 5.98 -9.06
CA ILE A 290 -13.88 5.50 -9.85
C ILE A 290 -13.18 4.35 -9.13
N SER A 291 -12.79 3.36 -9.92
CA SER A 291 -11.93 2.27 -9.49
C SER A 291 -10.90 2.00 -10.57
N LEU A 292 -9.66 2.45 -10.33
CA LEU A 292 -8.57 2.29 -11.29
C LEU A 292 -8.32 0.82 -11.63
N SER A 293 -8.44 -0.07 -10.64
CA SER A 293 -8.35 -1.52 -10.85
C SER A 293 -9.43 -2.09 -11.78
N LYS A 294 -10.68 -1.61 -11.69
CA LYS A 294 -11.77 -2.07 -12.59
C LYS A 294 -11.56 -1.53 -14.00
N LEU A 295 -11.17 -0.26 -14.15
CA LEU A 295 -10.85 0.36 -15.44
C LEU A 295 -9.70 -0.38 -16.14
N THR A 296 -8.62 -0.65 -15.40
CA THR A 296 -7.44 -1.39 -15.90
C THR A 296 -7.82 -2.80 -16.36
N LYS A 297 -8.59 -3.55 -15.55
CA LYS A 297 -9.07 -4.89 -15.94
C LYS A 297 -9.94 -4.86 -17.20
N LYS A 298 -10.79 -3.85 -17.35
CA LYS A 298 -11.63 -3.66 -18.53
C LYS A 298 -10.78 -3.42 -19.78
N LYS A 299 -9.82 -2.48 -19.72
CA LYS A 299 -8.92 -2.17 -20.84
C LYS A 299 -8.05 -3.37 -21.24
N ILE A 300 -7.52 -4.12 -20.27
CA ILE A 300 -6.77 -5.36 -20.54
C ILE A 300 -7.66 -6.40 -21.24
N LYS A 301 -8.94 -6.51 -20.88
CA LYS A 301 -9.87 -7.43 -21.53
C LYS A 301 -10.15 -7.00 -22.97
N GLU A 302 -10.31 -5.71 -23.22
CA GLU A 302 -10.52 -5.13 -24.56
C GLU A 302 -9.30 -5.36 -25.48
N MET A 303 -8.08 -5.13 -24.96
CA MET A 303 -6.83 -5.40 -25.68
C MET A 303 -6.65 -6.89 -26.02
N LYS A 304 -7.14 -7.79 -25.16
CA LYS A 304 -7.11 -9.23 -25.45
C LYS A 304 -8.09 -9.65 -26.53
N SER A 305 -9.24 -8.99 -26.64
CA SER A 305 -10.20 -9.25 -27.72
C SER A 305 -9.76 -8.66 -29.05
N ASN A 306 -9.05 -7.54 -29.04
CA ASN A 306 -8.51 -6.87 -30.22
C ASN A 306 -7.00 -6.64 -30.04
N PRO A 307 -6.15 -7.65 -30.31
CA PRO A 307 -4.71 -7.48 -30.20
C PRO A 307 -4.24 -6.48 -31.26
N LEU A 308 -4.04 -5.22 -30.86
CA LEU A 308 -3.21 -4.32 -31.66
C LEU A 308 -1.77 -4.85 -31.63
N SER A 309 -1.10 -4.74 -32.78
CA SER A 309 0.32 -5.08 -32.94
C SER A 309 1.19 -4.02 -32.27
N GLU A 310 1.15 -3.90 -30.95
CA GLU A 310 2.15 -3.14 -30.21
C GLU A 310 3.30 -4.07 -29.81
N ASN A 311 4.25 -4.19 -30.74
CA ASN A 311 5.62 -4.58 -30.43
C ASN A 311 6.33 -3.40 -29.76
N SER A 312 5.95 -3.09 -28.52
CA SER A 312 6.76 -2.18 -27.70
C SER A 312 7.38 -2.98 -26.56
N GLU A 313 8.69 -2.90 -26.42
CA GLU A 313 9.46 -3.47 -25.29
C GLU A 313 9.10 -2.83 -23.93
N GLU A 314 8.03 -2.05 -23.90
CA GLU A 314 7.71 -1.09 -22.87
C GLU A 314 6.69 -1.65 -21.88
N VAL A 315 6.93 -1.40 -20.59
CA VAL A 315 6.13 -2.02 -19.52
C VAL A 315 4.82 -1.25 -19.35
N LEU A 316 3.71 -1.95 -19.58
CA LEU A 316 2.35 -1.42 -19.45
C LEU A 316 1.64 -2.00 -18.21
N PRO A 317 0.56 -1.34 -17.71
CA PRO A 317 -0.25 -1.88 -16.63
C PRO A 317 -0.78 -3.28 -16.95
N ASP A 318 -0.55 -4.21 -16.03
CA ASP A 318 -0.95 -5.62 -16.17
C ASP A 318 -2.04 -6.01 -15.15
N LYS A 319 -2.33 -7.32 -15.07
CA LYS A 319 -3.32 -7.84 -14.09
C LYS A 319 -2.92 -7.59 -12.64
N LEU A 320 -1.64 -7.35 -12.37
CA LEU A 320 -1.06 -7.10 -11.05
C LEU A 320 -0.96 -5.60 -10.73
N CYS A 321 -1.68 -4.74 -11.47
CA CYS A 321 -1.81 -3.30 -11.24
C CYS A 321 -2.05 -2.87 -9.78
N ILE A 322 -2.69 -3.72 -8.96
CA ILE A 322 -2.90 -3.44 -7.53
C ILE A 322 -1.57 -3.45 -6.76
N LEU A 323 -0.68 -4.38 -7.07
CA LEU A 323 0.64 -4.52 -6.44
C LEU A 323 1.65 -3.49 -6.97
N SER A 324 1.52 -3.12 -8.25
CA SER A 324 2.42 -2.13 -8.86
C SER A 324 1.93 -0.70 -8.73
N HIS A 325 0.71 -0.49 -8.23
CA HIS A 325 0.01 0.81 -8.16
C HIS A 325 0.05 1.61 -9.49
N TYR A 326 0.11 0.88 -10.61
CA TYR A 326 0.18 1.42 -11.96
C TYR A 326 -1.03 0.96 -12.76
N TYR A 327 -1.80 1.90 -13.29
CA TYR A 327 -3.14 1.67 -13.80
C TYR A 327 -3.37 2.35 -15.14
N TYR A 328 -4.40 1.88 -15.84
CA TYR A 328 -5.04 2.64 -16.92
C TYR A 328 -6.19 3.46 -16.37
N TYR A 329 -6.50 4.56 -17.07
CA TYR A 329 -7.55 5.48 -16.67
C TYR A 329 -8.42 5.99 -17.82
#